data_AF-A0A377VWU7-F1
#
_entry.id   AF-A0A377VWU7-F1
#
_cell.length_a   1.000
_cell.length_b   1.000
_cell.length_c   1.000
_cell.angle_alpha   90.00
_cell.angle_beta   90.00
_cell.angle_gamma   90.00
#
_symmetry.space_group_name_H-M   'P 1'
#
loop_
_entity.id
_entity.type
_entity.pdbx_description
1 polymer ?
#
loop_
_entity_poly.entity_id
_entity_poly.type
_entity_poly.pdbx_seq_one_letter_code
_entity_poly.pdbx_strand_id
1 'polypeptide(L)'
;MAILIGVRADESLNRFMGLVSRRKLRYADDKPWTTASPEGFYYTMYPLYDWKSRDIWIYNAKTRAIYNPLYDLMYRAGVPLRDMRVCEPFGPEQRKGLWLYHVLEPETWARMCERGVRGCQWCSLCNESGAYFALRKRITKPVHHTWRSYADVPAGCDAGKNGRTLP
;
A
#
# COMPACT_ATOMS: atom_id res chain seq x y z
N MET A 1 -24.34 17.41 -10.89
CA MET A 1 -23.01 16.94 -11.33
C MET A 1 -22.79 15.51 -10.82
N ALA A 2 -22.12 14.64 -11.58
CA ALA A 2 -21.82 13.27 -11.15
C ALA A 2 -20.31 13.02 -11.17
N ILE A 3 -19.80 12.37 -10.12
CA ILE A 3 -18.39 12.04 -9.93
C ILE A 3 -18.27 10.53 -9.87
N LEU A 4 -17.54 9.95 -10.83
CA LEU A 4 -17.29 8.50 -10.87
C LEU A 4 -16.00 8.19 -10.12
N ILE A 5 -16.08 7.25 -9.18
CA ILE A 5 -14.95 6.82 -8.37
C ILE A 5 -14.81 5.30 -8.46
N GLY A 6 -13.59 4.82 -8.73
CA GLY A 6 -13.26 3.39 -8.79
C GLY A 6 -13.10 2.70 -7.43
N VAL A 7 -13.89 3.09 -6.42
CA VAL A 7 -13.88 2.42 -5.10
C VAL A 7 -14.64 1.11 -5.19
N ARG A 8 -14.09 0.06 -4.57
CA ARG A 8 -14.69 -1.28 -4.53
C ARG A 8 -14.99 -1.69 -3.10
N ALA A 9 -16.07 -2.43 -2.90
CA ALA A 9 -16.44 -2.94 -1.58
C ALA A 9 -15.42 -3.95 -1.03
N ASP A 10 -14.77 -4.71 -1.91
CA ASP A 10 -13.74 -5.71 -1.57
C ASP A 10 -12.46 -5.07 -0.97
N GLU A 11 -12.31 -3.74 -1.07
CA GLU A 11 -11.10 -3.06 -0.61
C GLU A 11 -10.97 -2.94 0.90
N SER A 12 -12.09 -2.75 1.62
CA SER A 12 -12.15 -2.77 3.07
C SER A 12 -13.58 -2.86 3.60
N LEU A 13 -13.73 -3.35 4.83
CA LEU A 13 -15.03 -3.39 5.51
C LEU A 13 -15.67 -2.00 5.61
N ASN A 14 -14.87 -0.96 5.87
CA ASN A 14 -15.36 0.43 5.96
C ASN A 14 -15.95 0.91 4.61
N ARG A 15 -15.31 0.54 3.48
CA ARG A 15 -15.84 0.86 2.14
C ARG A 15 -17.16 0.13 1.88
N PHE A 16 -17.23 -1.16 2.21
CA PHE A 16 -18.46 -1.94 2.11
C PHE A 16 -19.59 -1.30 2.95
N MET A 17 -19.34 -1.00 4.22
CA MET A 17 -20.31 -0.40 5.13
C MET A 17 -20.82 0.96 4.62
N GLY A 18 -19.93 1.80 4.08
CA GLY A 18 -20.31 3.08 3.46
C GLY A 18 -21.18 2.91 2.21
N LEU A 19 -20.96 1.87 1.43
CA LEU A 19 -21.76 1.54 0.25
C LEU A 19 -23.15 1.01 0.62
N VAL A 20 -23.24 0.06 1.55
CA VAL A 20 -24.51 -0.60 1.90
C VAL A 20 -25.38 0.20 2.88
N SER A 21 -24.84 1.25 3.49
CA SER A 21 -25.57 2.10 4.45
C SER A 21 -26.90 2.57 3.88
N ARG A 22 -27.99 2.33 4.61
CA ARG A 22 -29.34 2.83 4.28
C ARG A 22 -29.56 4.28 4.73
N ARG A 23 -28.64 4.83 5.55
CA ARG A 23 -28.75 6.20 6.08
C ARG A 23 -28.31 7.26 5.09
N LYS A 24 -27.62 6.88 4.01
CA LYS A 24 -27.15 7.84 3.00
C LYS A 24 -28.25 8.15 2.01
N LEU A 25 -28.28 9.40 1.54
CA LEU A 25 -29.07 9.80 0.40
C LEU A 25 -28.47 9.20 -0.87
N ARG A 26 -29.31 8.67 -1.74
CA ARG A 26 -28.95 7.99 -2.99
C ARG A 26 -29.61 8.70 -4.16
N TYR A 27 -29.08 8.50 -5.36
CA TYR A 27 -29.74 9.01 -6.56
C TYR A 27 -31.07 8.33 -6.82
N ALA A 28 -31.14 7.01 -6.58
CA ALA A 28 -32.34 6.21 -6.70
C ALA A 28 -32.27 4.98 -5.78
N ASP A 29 -33.41 4.43 -5.41
CA ASP A 29 -33.51 3.27 -4.50
C ASP A 29 -32.85 2.00 -5.08
N ASP A 30 -32.91 1.84 -6.40
CA ASP A 30 -32.30 0.73 -7.15
C ASP A 30 -30.78 0.87 -7.34
N LYS A 31 -30.19 2.00 -6.94
CA LYS A 31 -28.76 2.32 -7.16
C LYS A 31 -28.02 2.56 -5.83
N PRO A 32 -27.78 1.51 -5.03
CA PRO A 32 -27.11 1.61 -3.73
C PRO A 32 -25.65 2.08 -3.83
N TRP A 33 -25.03 1.99 -5.01
CA TRP A 33 -23.67 2.44 -5.30
C TRP A 33 -23.57 3.96 -5.59
N THR A 34 -24.64 4.71 -5.32
CA THR A 34 -24.65 6.18 -5.41
C THR A 34 -24.74 6.81 -4.02
N THR A 35 -24.17 7.99 -3.87
CA THR A 35 -24.26 8.82 -2.66
C THR A 35 -24.46 10.27 -3.07
N ALA A 36 -25.55 10.89 -2.61
CA ALA A 36 -25.79 12.32 -2.81
C ALA A 36 -24.95 13.15 -1.83
N SER A 37 -24.53 14.34 -2.24
CA SER A 37 -23.96 15.31 -1.30
C SER A 37 -25.04 15.76 -0.30
N PRO A 38 -24.67 16.13 0.94
CA PRO A 38 -25.65 16.61 1.93
C PRO A 38 -26.51 17.76 1.44
N GLU A 39 -25.96 18.58 0.55
CA GLU A 39 -26.60 19.77 -0.04
C GLU A 39 -27.28 19.50 -1.40
N GLY A 40 -27.17 18.28 -1.95
CA GLY A 40 -27.83 17.87 -3.20
C GLY A 40 -27.19 18.33 -4.51
N PHE A 41 -26.08 19.08 -4.47
CA PHE A 41 -25.42 19.62 -5.67
C PHE A 41 -24.71 18.57 -6.55
N TYR A 42 -24.25 17.46 -5.97
CA TYR A 42 -23.53 16.42 -6.72
C TYR A 42 -23.76 15.01 -6.19
N TYR A 43 -23.50 14.03 -7.05
CA TYR A 43 -23.58 12.61 -6.72
C TYR A 43 -22.23 11.95 -6.92
N THR A 44 -21.80 11.21 -5.91
CA THR A 44 -20.66 10.31 -6.02
C THR A 44 -21.16 8.93 -6.38
N MET A 45 -20.58 8.35 -7.43
CA MET A 45 -21.00 7.10 -8.05
C MET A 45 -19.86 6.10 -8.07
N TYR A 46 -20.14 4.87 -7.66
CA TYR A 46 -19.17 3.78 -7.57
C TYR A 46 -19.51 2.63 -8.53
N PRO A 47 -19.28 2.77 -9.84
CA PRO A 47 -19.72 1.79 -10.84
C PRO A 47 -19.04 0.41 -10.70
N LEU A 48 -17.87 0.36 -10.06
CA LEU A 48 -17.10 -0.87 -9.85
C LEU A 48 -17.30 -1.45 -8.44
N TYR A 49 -18.32 -1.02 -7.69
CA TYR A 49 -18.43 -1.33 -6.26
C TYR A 49 -18.43 -2.82 -5.93
N ASP A 50 -18.97 -3.66 -6.81
CA ASP A 50 -19.08 -5.13 -6.68
C ASP A 50 -17.91 -5.90 -7.32
N TRP A 51 -17.01 -5.19 -8.01
CA TRP A 51 -15.85 -5.82 -8.65
C TRP A 51 -14.79 -6.19 -7.61
N LYS A 52 -14.18 -7.36 -7.80
CA LYS A 52 -13.01 -7.79 -7.06
C LYS A 52 -11.72 -7.38 -7.76
N SER A 53 -10.61 -7.50 -7.04
CA SER A 53 -9.28 -7.26 -7.64
C SER A 53 -9.03 -8.11 -8.88
N ARG A 54 -9.49 -9.36 -8.88
CA ARG A 54 -9.40 -10.27 -10.03
C ARG A 54 -10.16 -9.74 -11.25
N ASP A 55 -11.35 -9.18 -11.06
CA ASP A 55 -12.21 -8.76 -12.18
C ASP A 55 -11.58 -7.61 -12.97
N ILE A 56 -10.90 -6.69 -12.28
CA ILE A 56 -10.11 -5.61 -12.89
C ILE A 56 -9.00 -6.18 -13.78
N TRP A 57 -8.27 -7.18 -13.29
CA TRP A 57 -7.18 -7.80 -14.06
C TRP A 57 -7.68 -8.65 -15.22
N ILE A 58 -8.82 -9.34 -15.08
CA ILE A 58 -9.48 -10.04 -16.20
C ILE A 58 -9.93 -9.04 -17.26
N TYR A 59 -10.55 -7.92 -16.84
CA TYR A 59 -10.96 -6.86 -17.74
C TYR A 59 -9.75 -6.27 -18.49
N ASN A 60 -8.67 -5.96 -17.77
CA ASN A 60 -7.43 -5.46 -18.38
C ASN A 60 -6.88 -6.48 -19.40
N ALA A 61 -6.77 -7.76 -19.04
CA ALA A 61 -6.28 -8.80 -19.94
C ALA A 61 -7.11 -8.93 -21.23
N LYS A 62 -8.43 -8.75 -21.15
CA LYS A 62 -9.34 -8.81 -22.31
C LYS A 62 -9.29 -7.56 -23.18
N THR A 63 -9.23 -6.39 -22.56
CA THR A 63 -9.36 -5.09 -23.25
C THR A 63 -8.02 -4.45 -23.61
N ARG A 64 -6.93 -4.93 -23.00
CA ARG A 64 -5.60 -4.32 -23.05
C ARG A 64 -5.61 -2.84 -22.67
N ALA A 65 -6.43 -2.49 -21.67
CA ALA A 65 -6.51 -1.13 -21.15
C ALA A 65 -5.15 -0.67 -20.62
N ILE A 66 -4.86 0.63 -20.79
CA ILE A 66 -3.63 1.25 -20.26
C ILE A 66 -3.65 1.16 -18.72
N TYR A 67 -2.53 0.77 -18.13
CA TYR A 67 -2.34 0.69 -16.69
C TYR A 67 -0.93 1.12 -16.30
N ASN A 68 -0.68 1.27 -15.00
CA ASN A 68 0.62 1.69 -14.50
C ASN A 68 1.65 0.54 -14.59
N PRO A 69 2.79 0.71 -15.29
CA PRO A 69 3.85 -0.31 -15.39
C PRO A 69 4.40 -0.79 -14.04
N LEU A 70 4.23 -0.02 -12.97
CA LEU A 70 4.58 -0.41 -11.62
C LEU A 70 3.91 -1.73 -11.19
N TYR A 71 2.73 -2.04 -11.70
CA TYR A 71 2.07 -3.31 -11.42
C TYR A 71 2.80 -4.51 -12.02
N ASP A 72 3.47 -4.35 -13.17
CA ASP A 72 4.30 -5.42 -13.74
C ASP A 72 5.53 -5.68 -12.87
N LEU A 73 6.12 -4.61 -12.34
CA LEU A 73 7.24 -4.68 -11.41
C LEU A 73 6.83 -5.36 -10.09
N MET A 74 5.67 -4.99 -9.54
CA MET A 74 5.08 -5.67 -8.38
C MET A 74 4.85 -7.16 -8.63
N TYR A 75 4.33 -7.50 -9.81
CA TYR A 75 4.10 -8.88 -10.19
C TYR A 75 5.41 -9.69 -10.29
N ARG A 76 6.44 -9.12 -10.93
CA ARG A 76 7.78 -9.73 -11.01
C ARG A 76 8.46 -9.88 -9.66
N ALA A 77 8.20 -8.96 -8.72
CA ALA A 77 8.66 -9.05 -7.33
C ALA A 77 7.88 -10.06 -6.48
N GLY A 78 6.87 -10.75 -7.04
CA GLY A 78 6.09 -11.77 -6.36
C GLY A 78 5.03 -11.22 -5.40
N VAL A 79 4.65 -9.94 -5.53
CA VAL A 79 3.60 -9.34 -4.69
C VAL A 79 2.24 -9.97 -5.03
N PRO A 80 1.48 -10.48 -4.05
CA PRO A 80 0.12 -10.96 -4.31
C PRO A 80 -0.78 -9.84 -4.85
N LEU A 81 -1.66 -10.15 -5.80
CA LEU A 81 -2.55 -9.16 -6.44
C LEU A 81 -3.38 -8.31 -5.46
N ARG A 82 -3.72 -8.87 -4.29
CA ARG A 82 -4.47 -8.16 -3.23
C ARG A 82 -3.65 -7.06 -2.56
N ASP A 83 -2.33 -7.25 -2.51
CA ASP A 83 -1.38 -6.37 -1.83
C ASP A 83 -0.73 -5.37 -2.80
N MET A 84 -1.04 -5.45 -4.09
CA MET A 84 -0.62 -4.47 -5.11
C MET A 84 -1.43 -3.17 -4.98
N ARG A 85 -1.16 -2.40 -3.93
CA ARG A 85 -1.69 -1.04 -3.79
C ARG A 85 -0.57 -0.04 -3.97
N VAL A 86 -0.90 1.10 -4.58
CA VAL A 86 -0.01 2.26 -4.67
C VAL A 86 -0.65 3.34 -3.82
N CYS A 87 0.00 3.69 -2.73
CA CYS A 87 -0.42 4.75 -1.82
C CYS A 87 0.83 5.49 -1.36
N GLU A 88 0.62 6.64 -0.72
CA GLU A 88 1.71 7.38 -0.11
C GLU A 88 2.50 6.49 0.86
N PRO A 89 3.85 6.51 0.79
CA PRO A 89 4.71 5.55 1.46
C PRO A 89 4.50 5.51 2.98
N PHE A 90 4.17 6.64 3.61
CA PHE A 90 4.10 6.76 5.06
C PHE A 90 2.71 6.51 5.65
N GLY A 91 1.70 6.27 4.80
CA GLY A 91 0.35 5.95 5.23
C GLY A 91 0.30 4.63 6.01
N PRO A 92 -0.55 4.51 7.05
CA PRO A 92 -0.61 3.31 7.89
C PRO A 92 -0.93 2.02 7.09
N GLU A 93 -1.68 2.14 5.99
CA GLU A 93 -2.04 1.03 5.11
C GLU A 93 -0.87 0.56 4.22
N GLN A 94 0.04 1.45 3.87
CA GLN A 94 1.10 1.21 2.88
C GLN A 94 2.45 0.86 3.50
N ARG A 95 2.59 0.96 4.83
CA ARG A 95 3.84 0.58 5.52
C ARG A 95 4.31 -0.82 5.13
N LYS A 96 3.39 -1.76 4.86
CA LYS A 96 3.69 -3.13 4.41
C LYS A 96 4.36 -3.22 3.03
N GLY A 97 4.15 -2.22 2.16
CA GLY A 97 4.70 -2.14 0.81
C GLY A 97 5.92 -1.24 0.70
N LEU A 98 6.46 -0.68 1.80
CA LEU A 98 7.58 0.26 1.72
C LEU A 98 8.85 -0.38 1.16
N TRP A 99 9.07 -1.67 1.43
CA TRP A 99 10.19 -2.44 0.88
C TRP A 99 10.18 -2.46 -0.66
N LEU A 100 9.01 -2.32 -1.27
CA LEU A 100 8.86 -2.29 -2.71
C LEU A 100 9.52 -1.05 -3.32
N TYR A 101 9.51 0.09 -2.62
CA TYR A 101 10.21 1.30 -3.09
C TYR A 101 11.72 1.11 -3.13
N HIS A 102 12.29 0.38 -2.16
CA HIS A 102 13.71 0.04 -2.15
C HIS A 102 14.11 -0.82 -3.35
N VAL A 103 13.24 -1.76 -3.75
CA VAL A 103 13.52 -2.67 -4.88
C VAL A 103 13.22 -2.02 -6.24
N LEU A 104 12.14 -1.24 -6.34
CA LEU A 104 11.65 -0.71 -7.62
C LEU A 104 12.22 0.67 -7.99
N GLU A 105 12.54 1.52 -7.01
CA GLU A 105 13.11 2.85 -7.24
C GLU A 105 14.28 3.14 -6.27
N PRO A 106 15.43 2.44 -6.42
CA PRO A 106 16.56 2.58 -5.52
C PRO A 106 17.12 4.02 -5.47
N GLU A 107 17.08 4.76 -6.59
CA GLU A 107 17.55 6.15 -6.64
C GLU A 107 16.61 7.12 -5.90
N THR A 108 15.28 6.95 -6.05
CA THR A 108 14.30 7.74 -5.29
C THR A 108 14.39 7.41 -3.81
N TRP A 109 14.59 6.14 -3.48
CA TRP A 109 14.82 5.68 -2.11
C TRP A 109 16.07 6.31 -1.49
N ALA A 110 17.21 6.31 -2.21
CA ALA A 110 18.44 6.93 -1.75
C ALA A 110 18.23 8.42 -1.43
N ARG A 111 17.58 9.16 -2.34
CA ARG A 111 17.23 10.58 -2.12
C ARG A 111 16.29 10.78 -0.93
N MET A 112 15.35 9.86 -0.68
CA MET A 112 14.49 9.90 0.51
C MET A 112 15.29 9.68 1.81
N CYS A 113 16.25 8.75 1.80
CA CYS A 113 17.13 8.47 2.93
C CYS A 113 18.07 9.65 3.22
N GLU A 114 18.63 10.29 2.19
CA GLU A 114 19.47 11.49 2.30
C GLU A 114 18.71 12.68 2.89
N ARG A 115 17.42 12.82 2.59
CA ARG A 115 16.55 13.86 3.16
C ARG A 115 16.17 13.64 4.62
N GLY A 116 16.72 12.62 5.28
CA GLY A 116 16.55 12.38 6.71
C GLY A 116 15.15 11.87 7.08
N VAL A 117 14.45 11.20 6.16
CA VAL A 117 13.18 10.55 6.49
C VAL A 117 13.47 9.34 7.39
N ARG A 118 13.40 9.57 8.71
CA ARG A 118 13.73 8.58 9.76
C ARG A 118 13.04 7.23 9.57
N GLY A 119 11.87 7.18 8.94
CA GLY A 119 11.17 5.92 8.62
C GLY A 119 11.79 5.08 7.51
N CYS A 120 12.50 5.68 6.56
CA CYS A 120 13.13 4.98 5.43
C CYS A 120 14.38 4.22 5.89
N GLN A 121 15.24 4.84 6.69
CA GLN A 121 16.47 4.23 7.20
C GLN A 121 16.17 2.97 8.04
N TRP A 122 15.15 3.06 8.89
CA TRP A 122 14.66 1.95 9.71
C TRP A 122 13.99 0.83 8.91
N CYS A 123 13.32 1.16 7.81
CA CYS A 123 12.74 0.16 6.92
C CYS A 123 13.80 -0.75 6.30
N SER A 124 14.94 -0.22 5.88
CA SER A 124 16.03 -1.02 5.30
C SER A 124 16.55 -2.05 6.30
N LEU A 125 16.91 -1.60 7.51
CA LEU A 125 17.44 -2.43 8.60
C LEU A 125 16.45 -3.50 9.10
N CYS A 126 15.16 -3.17 9.14
CA CYS A 126 14.15 -4.07 9.69
C CYS A 126 13.40 -4.89 8.61
N ASN A 127 13.68 -4.67 7.32
CA ASN A 127 13.28 -5.55 6.23
C ASN A 127 14.04 -6.89 6.31
N GLU A 128 15.33 -6.85 6.66
CA GLU A 128 16.18 -8.04 6.80
C GLU A 128 15.71 -9.00 7.89
N SER A 129 15.14 -8.46 8.98
CA SER A 129 14.55 -9.26 10.06
C SER A 129 13.09 -9.64 9.81
N GLY A 130 12.46 -9.13 8.75
CA GLY A 130 11.03 -9.27 8.47
C GLY A 130 10.13 -8.75 9.60
N ALA A 131 10.68 -7.98 10.54
CA ALA A 131 10.02 -7.60 11.79
C ALA A 131 9.38 -6.21 11.72
N TYR A 132 9.89 -5.30 10.87
CA TYR A 132 9.34 -3.94 10.75
C TYR A 132 7.90 -3.92 10.25
N PHE A 133 7.62 -4.78 9.28
CA PHE A 133 6.40 -4.75 8.48
C PHE A 133 5.36 -5.77 8.98
N ALA A 134 5.76 -6.64 9.90
CA ALA A 134 4.89 -7.62 10.52
C ALA A 134 4.13 -6.98 11.68
N LEU A 135 2.81 -6.80 11.52
CA LEU A 135 1.91 -6.53 12.64
C LEU A 135 2.15 -7.57 13.74
N ARG A 136 2.55 -7.10 14.93
CA ARG A 136 2.79 -7.90 16.16
C ARG A 136 4.11 -8.70 16.23
N LYS A 137 5.18 -8.34 15.51
CA LYS A 137 6.52 -8.84 15.85
C LYS A 137 7.23 -7.92 16.84
N ARG A 138 7.87 -8.54 17.83
CA ARG A 138 8.68 -7.87 18.86
C ARG A 138 10.02 -7.52 18.21
N ILE A 139 10.28 -6.23 18.00
CA ILE A 139 11.55 -5.76 17.44
C ILE A 139 12.64 -6.01 18.49
N THR A 140 13.64 -6.81 18.14
CA THR A 140 14.80 -7.10 18.98
C THR A 140 16.01 -6.35 18.45
N LYS A 141 16.63 -5.51 19.28
CA LYS A 141 17.89 -4.83 18.96
C LYS A 141 19.06 -5.84 18.97
N PRO A 142 20.08 -5.68 18.12
CA PRO A 142 21.33 -6.41 18.25
C PRO A 142 21.96 -6.15 19.64
N VAL A 143 22.60 -7.17 20.21
CA VAL A 143 23.11 -7.14 21.60
C VAL A 143 24.07 -5.96 21.84
N HIS A 144 24.85 -5.60 20.82
CA HIS A 144 25.89 -4.55 20.86
C HIS A 144 25.38 -3.12 20.61
N HIS A 145 24.08 -2.91 20.36
CA HIS A 145 23.52 -1.56 20.19
C HIS A 145 22.67 -1.14 21.39
N THR A 146 22.80 0.12 21.81
CA THR A 146 21.76 0.78 22.62
C THR A 146 20.59 1.18 21.72
N TRP A 147 19.38 1.36 22.25
CA TRP A 147 18.24 1.79 21.43
C TRP A 147 18.50 3.12 20.70
N ARG A 148 19.25 4.02 21.32
CA ARG A 148 19.68 5.29 20.72
C ARG A 148 20.66 5.06 19.57
N SER A 149 21.70 4.28 19.80
CA SER A 149 22.67 3.93 18.76
C SER A 149 22.03 3.16 17.60
N TYR A 150 21.05 2.29 17.88
CA TYR A 150 20.29 1.55 16.88
C TYR A 150 19.42 2.46 16.02
N ALA A 151 18.92 3.56 16.59
CA ALA A 151 18.13 4.56 15.88
C ALA A 151 18.93 5.46 14.95
N ASP A 152 20.22 5.61 15.23
CA ASP A 152 21.12 6.52 14.52
C ASP A 152 22.00 5.78 13.47
N VAL A 153 21.75 4.48 13.21
CA VAL A 153 22.52 3.70 12.21
C VAL A 153 22.18 4.17 10.78
N PRO A 154 23.16 4.62 9.98
CA PRO A 154 22.93 4.99 8.58
C PRO A 154 22.54 3.78 7.73
N ALA A 155 21.67 4.00 6.73
CA ALA A 155 21.05 2.98 5.87
C ALA A 155 22.00 2.15 4.97
N GLY A 156 23.31 2.17 5.21
CA GLY A 156 24.32 1.38 4.49
C GLY A 156 25.32 0.65 5.40
N CYS A 157 25.12 0.66 6.73
CA CYS A 157 25.95 -0.11 7.66
C CYS A 157 25.21 -1.39 8.05
N ASP A 158 25.58 -2.51 7.42
CA ASP A 158 25.15 -3.87 7.78
C ASP A 158 25.46 -4.15 9.26
N ALA A 159 24.48 -3.94 10.14
CA ALA A 159 24.54 -4.39 11.52
C ALA A 159 24.20 -5.89 11.61
N GLY A 160 24.93 -6.73 10.88
CA GLY A 160 24.62 -8.17 10.86
C GLY A 160 25.23 -9.04 9.77
N LYS A 161 26.46 -8.80 9.30
CA LYS A 161 27.20 -9.88 8.61
C LYS A 161 27.66 -10.93 9.61
N ASN A 162 26.74 -11.78 10.08
CA ASN A 162 27.11 -13.12 10.51
C ASN A 162 27.25 -13.98 9.26
N GLY A 163 28.49 -14.40 8.99
CA GLY A 163 28.90 -15.08 7.79
C GLY A 163 27.98 -16.23 7.38
N ARG A 164 27.37 -16.09 6.20
CA ARG A 164 27.07 -17.18 5.29
C ARG A 164 27.34 -16.69 3.88
N THR A 165 28.55 -16.98 3.40
CA THR A 165 28.75 -17.28 1.98
C THR A 165 27.75 -18.37 1.59
N LEU A 166 26.90 -18.07 0.61
CA LEU A 166 26.19 -19.10 -0.15
C LEU A 166 26.99 -19.33 -1.45
N PRO A 167 27.02 -20.58 -1.96
CA PRO A 167 27.96 -21.03 -3.00
C PRO A 167 27.83 -20.27 -4.32
#